data_AF-A0A8S2YP97-F1
#
_entry.id   AF-A0A8S2YP97-F1
#
_cell.length_a   1.000
_cell.length_b   1.000
_cell.length_c   1.000
_cell.angle_alpha   90.00
_cell.angle_beta   90.00
_cell.angle_gamma   90.00
#
_symmetry.space_group_name_H-M   'P 1'
#
loop_
_entity.id
_entity.type
_entity.pdbx_description
1 polymer ?
#
loop_
_entity_poly.entity_id
_entity_poly.type
_entity_poly.pdbx_seq_one_letter_code
_entity_poly.pdbx_strand_id
1 'polypeptide(L)'
;NYVLGIAYYKDVTIVILDAEGILSLEESGSIFDNQTITMAILSSHIVLINHKGELSSNLEGLIGMSLYAKLQLQNSPLKPKVLFVLRDQMDRNKKIFCEQLTQFKDNLQTSSRFLKVSIDDELEIKHENIVLLPSAFSED
;
A
#
# COMPACT_ATOMS: atom_id res chain seq x y z
N ASN A 1 3.20 -4.48 14.41
CA ASN A 1 2.38 -5.47 15.14
C ASN A 1 1.27 -5.91 14.23
N TYR A 2 1.11 -7.21 14.03
CA TYR A 2 0.03 -7.76 13.22
C TYR A 2 -0.99 -8.45 14.11
N VAL A 3 -2.26 -8.16 13.87
CA VAL A 3 -3.37 -9.01 14.32
C VAL A 3 -3.74 -9.94 13.17
N LEU A 4 -3.77 -11.25 13.46
CA LEU A 4 -4.11 -12.27 12.48
C LEU A 4 -5.60 -12.58 12.54
N GLY A 5 -6.30 -12.33 11.45
CA GLY A 5 -7.66 -12.78 11.21
C GLY A 5 -7.67 -13.96 10.24
N ILE A 6 -8.59 -14.90 10.44
CA ILE A 6 -8.85 -15.99 9.50
C ILE A 6 -10.33 -16.02 9.19
N ALA A 7 -10.67 -16.01 7.91
CA ALA A 7 -12.03 -16.19 7.41
C ALA A 7 -12.07 -17.32 6.39
N TYR A 8 -13.25 -17.91 6.21
CA TYR A 8 -13.46 -18.98 5.25
C TYR A 8 -14.56 -18.56 4.28
N TYR A 9 -14.33 -18.73 2.99
CA TYR A 9 -15.33 -18.48 1.96
C TYR A 9 -15.33 -19.64 0.97
N LYS A 10 -16.40 -20.43 1.00
CA LYS A 10 -16.47 -21.73 0.31
C LYS A 10 -15.27 -22.59 0.74
N ASP A 11 -14.50 -23.11 -0.22
CA ASP A 11 -13.33 -23.96 0.03
C ASP A 11 -12.01 -23.17 0.14
N VAL A 12 -12.09 -21.84 0.28
CA VAL A 12 -10.90 -20.96 0.34
C VAL A 12 -10.74 -20.41 1.77
N THR A 13 -9.51 -20.48 2.27
CA THR A 13 -9.11 -19.79 3.51
C THR A 13 -8.59 -18.41 3.17
N ILE A 14 -9.17 -17.39 3.80
CA ILE A 14 -8.75 -15.99 3.69
C ILE A 14 -7.98 -15.65 4.95
N VAL A 15 -6.71 -15.29 4.78
CA VAL A 15 -5.87 -14.79 5.87
C VAL A 15 -5.84 -13.27 5.81
N ILE A 16 -6.18 -12.63 6.94
CA ILE A 16 -6.21 -11.19 7.10
C ILE A 16 -5.06 -10.81 8.03
N LEU A 17 -4.15 -9.98 7.53
CA LEU A 17 -3.07 -9.39 8.31
C LEU A 17 -3.41 -7.94 8.56
N ASP A 18 -3.79 -7.61 9.78
CA ASP A 18 -4.10 -6.24 10.18
C ASP A 18 -2.89 -5.63 10.89
N ALA A 19 -2.37 -4.53 10.36
CA ALA A 19 -1.21 -3.83 10.92
C ALA A 19 -1.56 -2.39 11.30
N GLU A 20 -1.16 -2.01 12.50
CA GLU A 20 -1.35 -0.68 13.06
C GLU A 20 -0.01 0.01 13.36
N GLY A 21 -0.05 1.34 13.57
CA GLY A 21 1.07 2.14 14.05
C GLY A 21 2.10 2.54 13.00
N ILE A 22 1.87 2.24 11.71
CA ILE A 22 2.75 2.63 10.61
C ILE A 22 2.69 4.15 10.41
N LEU A 23 3.85 4.81 10.26
CA LEU A 23 3.99 6.27 10.19
C LEU A 23 3.46 6.99 11.45
N SER A 24 3.39 6.31 12.61
CA SER A 24 3.04 6.96 13.87
C SER A 24 4.18 7.84 14.38
N LEU A 25 3.84 9.01 14.94
CA LEU A 25 4.83 9.95 15.49
C LEU A 25 5.45 9.46 16.81
N GLU A 26 4.78 8.52 17.49
CA GLU A 26 5.02 8.24 18.90
C GLU A 26 5.92 7.02 19.16
N GLU A 27 5.97 5.98 18.30
CA GLU A 27 6.60 4.71 18.72
C GLU A 27 7.36 3.84 17.69
N SER A 28 7.60 4.25 16.43
CA SER A 28 8.35 3.38 15.52
C SER A 28 9.37 4.13 14.67
N GLY A 29 10.65 3.87 14.92
CA GLY A 29 11.71 4.23 13.99
C GLY A 29 11.46 3.61 12.60
N SER A 30 11.98 4.26 11.57
CA SER A 30 11.78 3.89 10.15
C SER A 30 11.98 2.40 9.82
N ILE A 31 12.74 1.67 10.64
CA ILE A 31 12.96 0.22 10.49
C ILE A 31 11.67 -0.58 10.65
N PHE A 32 10.85 -0.28 11.67
CA PHE A 32 9.62 -1.04 11.94
C PHE A 32 8.58 -0.87 10.82
N ASP A 33 8.41 0.37 10.34
CA ASP A 33 7.51 0.66 9.24
C ASP A 33 7.95 -0.06 7.95
N ASN A 34 9.26 -0.02 7.66
CA ASN A 34 9.84 -0.74 6.53
C ASN A 34 9.62 -2.24 6.64
N GLN A 35 9.87 -2.85 7.79
CA GLN A 35 9.66 -4.29 8.00
C GLN A 35 8.20 -4.69 7.85
N THR A 36 7.29 -3.89 8.40
CA THR A 36 5.86 -4.13 8.35
C THR A 36 5.35 -4.03 6.91
N ILE A 37 5.58 -2.91 6.20
CA ILE A 37 5.14 -2.78 4.81
C ILE A 37 5.81 -3.82 3.91
N THR A 38 7.10 -4.14 4.13
CA THR A 38 7.79 -5.19 3.38
C THR A 38 7.11 -6.54 3.58
N MET A 39 6.81 -6.93 4.82
CA MET A 39 6.10 -8.17 5.10
C MET A 39 4.73 -8.19 4.41
N ALA A 40 3.95 -7.11 4.48
CA ALA A 40 2.65 -7.01 3.82
C ALA A 40 2.77 -7.23 2.30
N ILE A 41 3.71 -6.54 1.64
CA ILE A 41 3.94 -6.64 0.19
C ILE A 41 4.42 -8.04 -0.21
N LEU A 42 5.29 -8.67 0.58
CA LEU A 42 5.86 -9.99 0.24
C LEU A 42 4.89 -11.16 0.42
N SER A 43 3.95 -11.04 1.36
CA SER A 43 3.13 -12.17 1.83
C SER A 43 1.66 -12.10 1.42
N SER A 44 1.21 -10.99 0.83
CA SER A 44 -0.21 -10.78 0.55
C SER A 44 -0.54 -10.84 -0.94
N HIS A 45 -1.72 -11.35 -1.26
CA HIS A 45 -2.31 -11.21 -2.61
C HIS A 45 -2.91 -9.81 -2.80
N ILE A 46 -3.40 -9.22 -1.72
CA ILE A 46 -4.03 -7.90 -1.67
C ILE A 46 -3.45 -7.15 -0.48
N VAL A 47 -3.00 -5.91 -0.70
CA VAL A 47 -2.56 -5.00 0.35
C VAL A 47 -3.51 -3.80 0.37
N LEU A 48 -4.22 -3.62 1.48
CA LEU A 48 -5.09 -2.48 1.72
C LEU A 48 -4.35 -1.43 2.54
N ILE A 49 -4.06 -0.29 1.92
CA ILE A 49 -3.40 0.84 2.58
C ILE A 49 -4.47 1.83 2.98
N ASN A 50 -4.77 1.86 4.27
CA ASN A 50 -5.68 2.83 4.87
C ASN A 50 -4.89 4.10 5.23
N HIS A 51 -5.07 5.18 4.47
CA HIS A 51 -4.32 6.42 4.63
C HIS A 51 -5.25 7.60 4.89
N LYS A 52 -4.89 8.44 5.87
CA LYS A 52 -5.59 9.70 6.11
C LYS A 52 -4.98 10.77 5.22
N GLY A 53 -5.82 11.50 4.48
CA GLY A 53 -5.35 12.51 3.52
C GLY A 53 -4.84 11.89 2.22
N GLU A 54 -4.10 12.69 1.48
CA GLU A 54 -3.62 12.37 0.13
C GLU A 54 -2.39 11.44 0.16
N LEU A 55 -2.04 10.84 -0.98
CA LEU A 55 -0.83 10.02 -1.08
C LEU A 55 0.42 10.86 -0.75
N SER A 56 1.26 10.36 0.14
CA SER A 56 2.44 11.08 0.65
C SER A 56 3.76 10.46 0.18
N SER A 57 4.81 11.28 0.11
CA SER A 57 6.17 10.84 -0.23
C SER A 57 6.75 9.85 0.80
N ASN A 58 6.30 9.90 2.06
CA ASN A 58 6.68 8.92 3.06
C ASN A 58 6.13 7.52 2.71
N LEU A 59 4.87 7.44 2.27
CA LEU A 59 4.27 6.21 1.80
C LEU A 59 4.95 5.69 0.53
N GLU A 60 5.31 6.60 -0.40
CA GLU A 60 6.13 6.27 -1.57
C GLU A 60 7.46 5.60 -1.15
N GLY A 61 8.16 6.19 -0.19
CA GLY A 61 9.42 5.66 0.33
C GLY A 61 9.27 4.24 0.91
N LEU A 62 8.24 4.00 1.72
CA LEU A 62 7.98 2.69 2.33
C LEU A 62 7.67 1.61 1.28
N ILE A 63 6.83 1.91 0.29
CA ILE A 63 6.52 0.97 -0.79
C ILE A 63 7.74 0.75 -1.67
N GLY A 64 8.50 1.80 -1.99
CA GLY A 64 9.74 1.70 -2.78
C GLY A 64 10.79 0.80 -2.12
N MET A 65 10.99 0.95 -0.80
CA MET A 65 11.89 0.08 -0.03
C MET A 65 11.41 -1.37 0.01
N SER A 66 10.10 -1.57 0.13
CA SER A 66 9.49 -2.91 0.14
C SER A 66 9.61 -3.61 -1.21
N LEU A 67 9.46 -2.86 -2.31
CA LEU A 67 9.71 -3.34 -3.67
C LEU A 67 11.18 -3.73 -3.86
N TYR A 68 12.11 -2.90 -3.37
CA TYR A 68 13.53 -3.22 -3.39
C TYR A 68 13.80 -4.55 -2.67
N ALA A 69 13.28 -4.72 -1.46
CA ALA A 69 13.43 -5.96 -0.69
C ALA A 69 12.83 -7.17 -1.42
N LYS A 70 11.64 -7.02 -2.03
CA LYS A 70 11.01 -8.06 -2.85
C LYS A 70 11.88 -8.54 -3.99
N LEU A 71 12.53 -7.63 -4.69
CA LEU A 71 13.41 -7.97 -5.82
C LEU A 71 14.69 -8.67 -5.36
N GLN A 72 15.19 -8.37 -4.16
CA GLN A 72 16.36 -9.07 -3.61
C GLN A 72 16.06 -10.51 -3.19
N LEU A 73 14.80 -10.86 -2.91
CA LEU A 73 14.41 -12.20 -2.47
C LEU A 73 14.33 -13.24 -3.62
N GLN A 74 14.59 -12.83 -4.86
CA GLN A 74 14.73 -13.63 -6.10
C GLN A 74 13.57 -14.58 -6.48
N ASN A 75 12.62 -14.87 -5.57
CA ASN A 75 11.55 -15.86 -5.74
C ASN A 75 10.26 -15.48 -5.00
N SER A 76 9.96 -14.18 -4.80
CA SER A 76 8.68 -13.79 -4.20
C SER A 76 7.54 -14.01 -5.22
N PRO A 77 6.66 -15.01 -5.03
CA PRO A 77 5.75 -15.46 -6.09
C PRO A 77 4.52 -14.56 -6.25
N LEU A 78 4.25 -13.70 -5.27
CA LEU A 78 3.04 -12.91 -5.21
C LEU A 78 3.25 -11.57 -5.90
N LYS A 79 2.33 -11.20 -6.79
CA LYS A 79 2.21 -9.85 -7.33
C LYS A 79 1.02 -9.17 -6.63
N PRO A 80 1.24 -8.52 -5.46
CA PRO A 80 0.13 -7.99 -4.68
C PRO A 80 -0.63 -6.90 -5.44
N LYS A 81 -1.96 -6.96 -5.36
CA LYS A 81 -2.83 -5.83 -5.70
C LYS A 81 -2.82 -4.83 -4.54
N VAL A 82 -2.30 -3.63 -4.77
CA VAL A 82 -2.24 -2.58 -3.75
C VAL A 82 -3.44 -1.66 -3.93
N LEU A 83 -4.27 -1.52 -2.90
CA LEU A 83 -5.39 -0.58 -2.89
C LEU A 83 -5.16 0.52 -1.86
N PHE A 84 -5.51 1.74 -2.24
CA PHE A 84 -5.41 2.91 -1.40
C PHE A 84 -6.81 3.32 -0.96
N VAL A 85 -7.08 3.19 0.33
CA VAL A 85 -8.29 3.69 0.96
C VAL A 85 -7.95 5.04 1.57
N LEU A 86 -8.35 6.11 0.89
CA LEU A 86 -8.06 7.49 1.29
C LEU A 86 -9.23 8.03 2.13
N ARG A 87 -8.94 8.40 3.38
CA ARG A 87 -9.91 8.95 4.34
C ARG A 87 -9.77 10.46 4.46
N ASP A 88 -10.82 11.13 4.93
CA ASP A 88 -10.86 12.57 5.24
C ASP A 88 -10.50 13.47 4.04
N GLN A 89 -10.94 13.09 2.84
CA GLN A 89 -10.74 13.91 1.65
C GLN A 89 -11.73 15.07 1.60
N MET A 90 -11.21 16.29 1.50
CA MET A 90 -12.02 17.48 1.26
C MET A 90 -12.51 17.53 -0.19
N ASP A 91 -11.65 17.16 -1.14
CA ASP A 91 -12.00 17.04 -2.54
C ASP A 91 -12.48 15.61 -2.85
N ARG A 92 -13.58 15.46 -3.59
CA ARG A 92 -14.11 14.15 -4.00
C ARG A 92 -13.96 13.90 -5.50
N ASN A 93 -13.28 14.78 -6.22
CA ASN A 93 -12.97 14.63 -7.63
C ASN A 93 -11.95 13.51 -7.82
N LYS A 94 -12.45 12.35 -8.25
CA LYS A 94 -11.63 11.15 -8.50
C LYS A 94 -10.44 11.41 -9.43
N LYS A 95 -10.53 12.37 -10.35
CA LYS A 95 -9.46 12.69 -11.30
C LYS A 95 -8.17 13.13 -10.59
N ILE A 96 -8.28 13.93 -9.54
CA ILE A 96 -7.13 14.41 -8.76
C ILE A 96 -6.37 13.23 -8.17
N PHE A 97 -7.08 12.28 -7.58
CA PHE A 97 -6.45 11.10 -6.98
C PHE A 97 -5.85 10.15 -8.02
N CYS A 98 -6.46 10.03 -9.22
CA CYS A 98 -5.84 9.30 -10.33
C CYS A 98 -4.52 9.95 -10.78
N GLU A 99 -4.47 11.27 -10.83
CA GLU A 99 -3.25 12.03 -11.15
C GLU A 99 -2.18 11.83 -10.06
N GLN A 100 -2.57 11.90 -8.78
CA GLN A 100 -1.69 11.60 -7.65
C GLN A 100 -1.14 10.18 -7.71
N LEU A 101 -1.97 9.18 -8.01
CA LEU A 101 -1.51 7.80 -8.14
C LEU A 101 -0.58 7.61 -9.35
N THR A 102 -0.82 8.34 -10.43
CA THR A 102 0.09 8.34 -11.59
C THR A 102 1.45 8.89 -11.19
N GLN A 103 1.47 10.05 -10.52
CA GLN A 103 2.70 10.64 -10.00
C GLN A 103 3.41 9.71 -9.00
N PHE A 104 2.66 9.08 -8.11
CA PHE A 104 3.17 8.09 -7.14
C PHE A 104 3.87 6.93 -7.84
N LYS A 105 3.25 6.36 -8.88
CA LYS A 105 3.85 5.29 -9.68
C LYS A 105 5.11 5.76 -10.42
N ASP A 106 5.08 6.95 -11.00
CA ASP A 106 6.23 7.54 -11.70
C ASP A 106 7.41 7.77 -10.73
N ASN A 107 7.12 8.26 -9.52
CA ASN A 107 8.11 8.46 -8.46
C ASN A 107 8.74 7.14 -8.03
N LEU A 108 7.91 6.11 -7.81
CA LEU A 108 8.40 4.78 -7.50
C LEU A 108 9.28 4.24 -8.65
N GLN A 109 8.84 4.38 -9.91
CA GLN A 109 9.56 3.82 -11.07
C GLN A 109 10.90 4.53 -11.27
N THR A 110 10.93 5.83 -11.03
CA THR A 110 12.15 6.64 -11.05
C THR A 110 13.10 6.21 -9.94
N SER A 111 12.58 6.03 -8.73
CA SER A 111 13.37 5.61 -7.56
C SER A 111 13.90 4.20 -7.71
N SER A 112 13.17 3.30 -8.37
CA SER A 112 13.56 1.90 -8.62
C SER A 112 14.32 1.70 -9.93
N ARG A 113 14.65 2.74 -10.70
CA ARG A 113 15.23 2.60 -12.05
C ARG A 113 16.51 1.76 -12.09
N PHE A 114 17.31 1.82 -11.02
CA PHE A 114 18.54 1.02 -10.89
C PHE A 114 18.29 -0.49 -10.80
N LEU A 115 17.06 -0.90 -10.45
CA LEU A 115 16.63 -2.30 -10.38
C LEU A 115 16.29 -2.89 -11.75
N LYS A 116 16.14 -2.05 -12.78
CA LYS A 116 15.85 -2.47 -14.17
C LYS A 116 14.60 -3.35 -14.30
N VAL A 117 13.61 -3.14 -13.44
CA VAL A 117 12.30 -3.80 -13.50
C VAL A 117 11.18 -2.77 -13.64
N SER A 118 10.06 -3.19 -14.22
CA SER A 118 8.83 -2.39 -14.16
C SER A 118 8.12 -2.64 -12.83
N ILE A 119 7.63 -1.59 -12.19
CA ILE A 119 6.74 -1.74 -11.03
C ILE A 119 5.51 -2.54 -11.40
N ASP A 120 5.01 -2.34 -12.61
CA ASP A 120 3.82 -3.03 -13.10
C ASP A 120 4.06 -4.53 -13.28
N ASP A 121 5.30 -5.02 -13.24
CA ASP A 121 5.60 -6.46 -13.21
C ASP A 121 5.46 -7.03 -11.79
N GLU A 122 5.72 -6.21 -10.77
CA GLU A 122 5.87 -6.62 -9.38
C GLU A 122 4.68 -6.28 -8.48
N LEU A 123 3.95 -5.21 -8.79
CA LEU A 123 2.80 -4.72 -8.03
C LEU A 123 1.64 -4.41 -9.01
N GLU A 124 0.41 -4.72 -8.64
CA GLU A 124 -0.77 -4.26 -9.38
C GLU A 124 -1.32 -2.97 -8.75
N ILE A 125 -1.00 -1.83 -9.39
CA ILE A 125 -1.44 -0.49 -9.00
C ILE A 125 -2.13 0.19 -10.19
N LYS A 126 -3.47 0.31 -10.13
CA LYS A 126 -4.30 0.97 -11.17
C LYS A 126 -5.19 2.04 -10.55
N HIS A 127 -5.74 2.92 -11.38
CA HIS A 127 -6.65 3.99 -10.92
C HIS A 127 -7.92 3.46 -10.21
N GLU A 128 -8.39 2.26 -10.57
CA GLU A 128 -9.51 1.58 -9.90
C GLU A 128 -9.17 1.12 -8.47
N ASN A 129 -7.89 1.10 -8.09
CA ASN A 129 -7.42 0.73 -6.76
C ASN A 129 -7.55 1.86 -5.72
N ILE A 130 -7.99 3.06 -6.13
CA ILE A 130 -8.25 4.16 -5.19
C ILE A 130 -9.72 4.14 -4.77
N VAL A 131 -9.93 4.07 -3.46
CA VAL A 131 -11.24 4.16 -2.83
C VAL A 131 -11.24 5.36 -1.89
N LEU A 132 -12.19 6.27 -2.08
CA LEU A 132 -12.39 7.40 -1.17
C LEU A 132 -13.41 6.98 -0.11
N LEU A 133 -12.99 6.87 1.14
CA LEU A 133 -13.91 6.62 2.24
C LEU A 133 -14.60 7.94 2.61
N PRO A 134 -15.93 7.99 2.77
CA PRO A 134 -16.59 9.15 3.38
C PRO A 134 -16.00 9.44 4.77
N SER A 135 -16.03 10.72 5.17
CA SER A 135 -15.74 11.10 6.54
C SER A 135 -16.67 10.32 7.47
N ALA A 136 -16.12 9.71 8.52
CA ALA A 136 -16.92 9.03 9.54
C ALA A 136 -17.85 10.00 10.31
N PHE A 137 -17.61 11.32 10.17
CA PHE A 137 -18.36 12.40 10.79
C PHE A 137 -19.10 13.29 9.77
N SER A 138 -19.47 12.77 8.60
CA SER A 138 -20.47 13.48 7.80
C SER A 138 -21.81 13.43 8.54
N GLU A 139 -22.08 14.46 9.35
CA GLU A 139 -23.45 14.84 9.69
C GLU A 139 -24.18 15.09 8.37
N ASP A 140 -25.38 14.51 8.25
CA ASP A 140 -26.34 14.85 7.19
C ASP A 140 -26.68 16.36 7.21
#